data_AF-A0A6J8BVX3-F1
#
_entry.id   AF-A0A6J8BVX3-F1
#
_cell.length_a   1.000
_cell.length_b   1.000
_cell.length_c   1.000
_cell.angle_alpha   90.00
_cell.angle_beta   90.00
_cell.angle_gamma   90.00
#
_symmetry.space_group_name_H-M   'P 1'
#
loop_
_entity.id
_entity.type
_entity.pdbx_description
1 polymer ?
#
loop_
_entity_poly.entity_id
_entity_poly.type
_entity_poly.pdbx_seq_one_letter_code
_entity_poly.pdbx_strand_id
1 'polypeptide(L)'
;MITLVNEKLIPSDNEDSETITLGGWGEQLVTGKIIKNTSLDIDRVNIQWDVCKAPLTDDVILGLDILDTLGAVINLSTPTLTINNKVINAAFVYIGGEISIQQVCIKRTITVPPNSEMTVTIKTNKSTDQEFILEPCPLTSCVLVSHVVGKGNSCPLTILNDGNRHIRLKKGTPIGYIE
;
A
#
# COMPACT_ATOMS: atom_id res chain seq x y z
N MET A 1 -8.93 -11.86 5.75
CA MET A 1 -9.74 -11.34 4.63
C MET A 1 -10.17 -12.53 3.81
N ILE A 2 -11.47 -12.71 3.58
CA ILE A 2 -12.04 -13.83 2.82
C ILE A 2 -11.87 -13.59 1.31
N THR A 3 -11.70 -14.66 0.54
CA THR A 3 -11.66 -14.59 -0.92
C THR A 3 -13.02 -14.21 -1.48
N LEU A 4 -13.06 -13.19 -2.34
CA LEU A 4 -14.29 -12.64 -2.91
C LEU A 4 -14.41 -12.98 -4.39
N VAL A 5 -15.62 -13.28 -4.84
CA VAL A 5 -15.95 -13.53 -6.24
C VAL A 5 -17.12 -12.65 -6.64
N ASN A 6 -17.04 -12.09 -7.85
CA ASN A 6 -18.11 -11.28 -8.42
C ASN A 6 -19.39 -12.12 -8.54
N GLU A 7 -20.51 -11.58 -8.09
CA GLU A 7 -21.80 -12.23 -8.20
C GLU A 7 -22.20 -12.62 -9.63
N LYS A 8 -21.68 -11.91 -10.63
CA LYS A 8 -21.93 -12.21 -12.05
C LYS A 8 -21.31 -13.54 -12.50
N LEU A 9 -20.27 -14.02 -11.82
CA LEU A 9 -19.57 -15.26 -12.16
C LEU A 9 -20.22 -16.51 -11.53
N ILE A 10 -21.08 -16.32 -10.53
CA ILE A 10 -21.76 -17.41 -9.83
C ILE A 10 -23.29 -17.19 -9.94
N PRO A 11 -23.92 -17.69 -11.03
CA PRO A 11 -25.29 -17.33 -11.41
C PRO A 11 -26.37 -17.93 -10.50
N SER A 12 -26.07 -18.97 -9.73
CA SER A 12 -27.04 -19.63 -8.85
C SER A 12 -26.81 -19.28 -7.39
N ASP A 13 -27.86 -18.83 -6.71
CA ASP A 13 -27.94 -18.84 -5.25
C ASP A 13 -28.29 -20.25 -4.80
N ASN A 14 -27.51 -20.82 -3.89
CA ASN A 14 -28.01 -21.90 -3.05
C ASN A 14 -28.86 -21.26 -1.95
N GLU A 15 -30.10 -21.71 -1.76
CA GLU A 15 -31.01 -21.17 -0.72
C GLU A 15 -30.41 -21.29 0.70
N ASP A 16 -29.45 -22.19 0.90
CA ASP A 16 -28.75 -22.43 2.18
C ASP A 16 -27.46 -21.61 2.38
N SER A 17 -27.17 -20.62 1.54
CA SER A 17 -25.94 -19.82 1.69
C SER A 17 -26.00 -18.86 2.88
N GLU A 18 -24.97 -18.89 3.73
CA GLU A 18 -24.81 -17.93 4.84
C GLU A 18 -24.56 -16.52 4.28
N THR A 19 -25.30 -15.53 4.78
CA THR A 19 -25.12 -14.12 4.41
C THR A 19 -24.16 -13.44 5.37
N ILE A 20 -23.20 -12.68 4.84
CA ILE A 20 -22.21 -11.95 5.62
C ILE A 20 -22.14 -10.48 5.21
N THR A 21 -21.75 -9.61 6.14
CA THR A 21 -21.52 -8.19 5.88
C THR A 21 -20.02 -7.92 5.90
N LEU A 22 -19.51 -7.32 4.83
CA LEU A 22 -18.12 -6.94 4.63
C LEU A 22 -17.95 -5.43 4.80
N GLY A 23 -16.82 -5.00 5.36
CA GLY A 23 -16.39 -3.60 5.30
C GLY A 23 -15.83 -3.29 3.91
N GLY A 24 -16.42 -2.29 3.25
CA GLY A 24 -15.97 -1.76 1.96
C GLY A 24 -14.98 -0.59 2.12
N TRP A 25 -14.73 0.10 1.02
CA TRP A 25 -13.93 1.34 1.04
C TRP A 25 -14.75 2.52 1.56
N GLY A 26 -14.15 3.34 2.43
CA GLY A 26 -14.91 4.27 3.28
C GLY A 26 -15.81 3.51 4.25
N GLU A 27 -16.69 4.17 4.98
CA GLU A 27 -17.62 3.50 5.91
C GLU A 27 -18.74 2.70 5.20
N GLN A 28 -18.49 2.26 3.96
CA GLN A 28 -19.44 1.49 3.17
C GLN A 28 -19.47 0.03 3.64
N LEU A 29 -20.67 -0.55 3.65
CA LEU A 29 -20.88 -1.96 3.95
C LEU A 29 -21.32 -2.67 2.67
N VAL A 30 -20.76 -3.86 2.45
CA VAL A 30 -21.08 -4.71 1.30
C VAL A 30 -21.65 -6.02 1.81
N THR A 31 -22.86 -6.36 1.40
CA THR A 31 -23.45 -7.66 1.73
C THR A 31 -22.97 -8.71 0.74
N GLY A 32 -22.53 -9.87 1.24
CA GLY A 32 -22.13 -11.01 0.43
C GLY A 32 -22.70 -12.33 0.95
N LYS A 33 -22.51 -13.41 0.19
CA LYS A 33 -22.99 -14.76 0.52
C LYS A 33 -21.85 -15.77 0.45
N ILE A 34 -21.70 -16.63 1.44
CA ILE A 34 -20.70 -17.70 1.42
C ILE A 34 -21.15 -18.83 0.51
N ILE A 35 -20.31 -19.15 -0.48
CA ILE A 35 -20.48 -20.27 -1.40
C ILE A 35 -19.38 -21.29 -1.13
N LYS A 36 -19.78 -22.46 -0.63
CA LYS A 36 -18.85 -23.52 -0.21
C LYS A 36 -18.31 -24.30 -1.39
N ASN A 37 -17.07 -24.77 -1.25
CA ASN A 37 -16.41 -25.70 -2.18
C ASN A 37 -16.51 -25.23 -3.65
N THR A 38 -16.19 -23.96 -3.87
CA THR A 38 -16.16 -23.35 -5.20
C THR A 38 -14.85 -23.69 -5.89
N SER A 39 -14.93 -24.15 -7.14
CA SER A 39 -13.75 -24.40 -7.97
C SER A 39 -13.20 -23.07 -8.49
N LEU A 40 -11.99 -22.72 -8.05
CA LEU A 40 -11.22 -21.58 -8.56
C LEU A 40 -10.13 -22.10 -9.50
N ASP A 41 -10.02 -21.51 -10.69
CA ASP A 41 -8.91 -21.77 -11.61
C ASP A 41 -8.04 -20.51 -11.71
N ILE A 42 -6.84 -20.58 -11.15
CA ILE A 42 -5.86 -19.49 -11.15
C ILE A 42 -4.65 -19.96 -11.96
N ASP A 43 -4.56 -19.52 -13.22
CA ASP A 43 -3.49 -19.89 -14.15
C ASP A 43 -3.18 -21.40 -14.18
N ARG A 44 -4.23 -22.22 -14.37
CA ARG A 44 -4.17 -23.70 -14.41
C ARG A 44 -3.84 -24.32 -13.06
N VAL A 45 -4.14 -23.63 -11.96
CA VAL A 45 -4.17 -24.17 -10.61
C VAL A 45 -5.63 -24.23 -10.19
N ASN A 46 -6.18 -25.44 -10.19
CA ASN A 46 -7.54 -25.68 -9.71
C ASN A 46 -7.52 -25.88 -8.19
N ILE A 47 -8.30 -25.07 -7.48
CA ILE A 47 -8.41 -25.08 -6.02
C ILE A 47 -9.89 -25.13 -5.66
N GLN A 48 -10.26 -25.99 -4.72
CA GLN A 48 -11.59 -25.94 -4.09
C GLN A 48 -11.51 -25.04 -2.86
N TRP A 49 -12.31 -23.98 -2.84
CA TRP A 49 -12.27 -22.99 -1.76
C TRP A 49 -13.65 -22.45 -1.43
N ASP A 50 -13.88 -22.10 -0.17
CA ASP A 50 -15.08 -21.38 0.24
C ASP A 50 -14.90 -19.89 -0.10
N VAL A 51 -15.80 -19.33 -0.89
CA VAL A 51 -15.69 -17.93 -1.35
C VAL A 51 -16.89 -17.11 -0.89
N CYS A 52 -16.69 -15.80 -0.77
CA CYS A 52 -17.80 -14.87 -0.59
C CYS A 52 -18.19 -14.26 -1.93
N LYS A 53 -19.42 -14.52 -2.37
CA LYS A 53 -20.04 -13.88 -3.52
C LYS A 53 -20.52 -12.48 -3.14
N ALA A 54 -20.06 -11.45 -3.84
CA ALA A 54 -20.40 -10.05 -3.54
C ALA A 54 -20.54 -9.20 -4.83
N PRO A 55 -21.24 -8.05 -4.76
CA PRO A 55 -21.34 -7.11 -5.88
C PRO A 55 -20.04 -6.32 -6.05
N LEU A 56 -19.09 -6.89 -6.80
CA LEU A 56 -17.76 -6.33 -7.02
C LEU A 56 -17.64 -5.73 -8.43
N THR A 57 -16.64 -4.85 -8.61
CA THR A 57 -16.18 -4.41 -9.93
C THR A 57 -15.24 -5.42 -10.58
N ASP A 58 -14.34 -5.99 -9.79
CA ASP A 58 -13.38 -7.01 -10.21
C ASP A 58 -14.04 -8.39 -10.26
N ASP A 59 -13.46 -9.29 -11.06
CA ASP A 59 -13.95 -10.67 -11.20
C ASP A 59 -13.73 -11.49 -9.93
N VAL A 60 -12.51 -11.45 -9.40
CA VAL A 60 -12.08 -12.20 -8.21
C VAL A 60 -11.08 -11.36 -7.42
N ILE A 61 -11.23 -11.34 -6.09
CA ILE A 61 -10.25 -10.78 -5.16
C ILE A 61 -9.75 -11.92 -4.27
N LEU A 62 -8.48 -12.28 -4.41
CA LEU A 62 -7.87 -13.31 -3.56
C LEU A 62 -7.72 -12.79 -2.14
N GLY A 63 -8.35 -13.49 -1.20
CA GLY A 63 -8.28 -13.18 0.22
C GLY A 63 -6.96 -13.60 0.82
N LEU A 64 -6.65 -13.06 2.00
CA LEU A 64 -5.48 -13.51 2.77
C LEU A 64 -5.66 -14.96 3.25
N ASP A 65 -6.89 -15.43 3.39
CA ASP A 65 -7.24 -16.80 3.78
C ASP A 65 -6.67 -17.85 2.82
N ILE A 66 -6.93 -17.71 1.52
CA ILE A 66 -6.44 -18.63 0.49
C ILE A 66 -4.95 -18.46 0.26
N LEU A 67 -4.45 -17.23 0.29
CA LEU A 67 -3.03 -16.95 0.07
C LEU A 67 -2.16 -17.55 1.17
N ASP A 68 -2.54 -17.38 2.43
CA ASP A 68 -1.82 -17.98 3.57
C ASP A 68 -1.87 -19.50 3.52
N THR A 69 -3.05 -20.08 3.27
CA THR A 69 -3.23 -21.54 3.23
C THR A 69 -2.40 -22.19 2.12
N LEU A 70 -2.27 -21.54 0.97
CA LEU A 70 -1.49 -22.05 -0.16
C LEU A 70 0.00 -21.68 -0.10
N GLY A 71 0.46 -21.05 0.99
CA GLY A 71 1.83 -20.59 1.14
C GLY A 71 2.24 -19.62 0.02
N ALA A 72 1.32 -18.74 -0.38
CA ALA A 72 1.49 -17.86 -1.52
C ALA A 72 2.60 -16.83 -1.26
N VAL A 73 3.45 -16.60 -2.25
CA VAL A 73 4.53 -15.61 -2.19
C VAL A 73 4.32 -14.56 -3.28
N ILE A 74 4.11 -13.30 -2.87
CA ILE A 74 3.99 -12.16 -3.77
C ILE A 74 5.38 -11.52 -3.92
N ASN A 75 5.91 -11.51 -5.14
CA ASN A 75 7.11 -10.76 -5.47
C ASN A 75 6.71 -9.44 -6.12
N LEU A 76 7.10 -8.32 -5.50
CA LEU A 76 6.79 -6.98 -5.99
C LEU A 76 7.86 -6.44 -6.96
N SER A 77 9.09 -6.96 -6.86
CA SER A 77 10.19 -6.56 -7.75
C SER A 77 10.05 -7.17 -9.14
N THR A 78 9.56 -8.41 -9.20
CA THR A 78 9.09 -9.07 -10.41
C THR A 78 7.62 -9.39 -10.18
N PRO A 79 6.66 -8.64 -10.76
CA PRO A 79 5.23 -8.76 -10.43
C PRO A 79 4.73 -10.17 -10.70
N THR A 80 4.85 -11.04 -9.70
CA THR A 80 4.59 -12.47 -9.82
C THR A 80 4.03 -12.97 -8.50
N LEU A 81 3.09 -13.91 -8.62
CA LEU A 81 2.49 -14.62 -7.51
C LEU A 81 2.94 -16.08 -7.60
N THR A 82 3.56 -16.59 -6.54
CA THR A 82 3.93 -18.01 -6.47
C THR A 82 2.93 -18.76 -5.59
N ILE A 83 2.27 -19.78 -6.14
CA ILE A 83 1.31 -20.65 -5.43
C ILE A 83 1.64 -22.11 -5.79
N ASN A 84 1.75 -23.00 -4.81
CA ASN A 84 2.07 -24.42 -5.03
C ASN A 84 3.30 -24.64 -5.94
N ASN A 85 4.36 -23.85 -5.73
CA ASN A 85 5.59 -23.83 -6.55
C ASN A 85 5.39 -23.46 -8.03
N LYS A 86 4.22 -22.95 -8.41
CA LYS A 86 3.98 -22.38 -9.74
C LYS A 86 4.05 -20.87 -9.68
N VAL A 87 4.77 -20.28 -10.63
CA VAL A 87 4.91 -18.83 -10.77
C VAL A 87 3.86 -18.33 -11.76
N ILE A 88 2.99 -17.46 -11.28
CA ILE A 88 1.93 -16.81 -12.06
C ILE A 88 2.40 -15.38 -12.34
N ASN A 89 2.43 -15.01 -13.62
CA ASN A 89 2.78 -13.65 -14.01
C ASN A 89 1.63 -12.71 -13.65
N ALA A 90 1.93 -11.67 -12.88
CA ALA A 90 1.00 -10.60 -12.58
C ALA A 90 1.43 -9.31 -13.30
N ALA A 91 0.53 -8.35 -13.36
CA ALA A 91 0.83 -7.00 -13.78
C ALA A 91 0.30 -6.04 -12.72
N PHE A 92 1.05 -4.97 -12.46
CA PHE A 92 0.49 -3.86 -11.70
C PHE A 92 -0.51 -3.12 -12.60
N VAL A 93 -1.79 -3.26 -12.27
CA VAL A 93 -2.85 -2.51 -12.94
C VAL A 93 -3.13 -1.26 -12.11
N TYR A 94 -2.99 -0.10 -12.74
CA TYR A 94 -3.24 1.19 -12.12
C TYR A 94 -4.65 1.67 -12.47
N ILE A 95 -5.57 1.66 -11.50
CA ILE A 95 -6.98 2.02 -11.67
C ILE A 95 -7.30 3.24 -10.79
N GLY A 96 -6.99 4.45 -11.27
CA GLY A 96 -7.29 5.74 -10.60
C GLY A 96 -6.13 6.72 -10.64
N GLY A 97 -6.36 8.00 -11.00
CA GLY A 97 -5.38 8.99 -11.50
C GLY A 97 -4.08 9.19 -10.72
N GLU A 98 -3.01 9.68 -11.39
CA GLU A 98 -1.63 9.83 -10.87
C GLU A 98 -1.57 10.28 -9.40
N ILE A 99 -1.41 9.32 -8.48
CA ILE A 99 -0.96 9.59 -7.14
C ILE A 99 0.55 9.79 -7.29
N SER A 100 0.95 11.04 -7.56
CA SER A 100 2.35 11.39 -7.71
C SER A 100 3.03 11.45 -6.34
N ILE A 101 3.14 10.31 -5.66
CA ILE A 101 3.91 10.22 -4.41
C ILE A 101 5.38 10.39 -4.78
N GLN A 102 5.96 11.54 -4.41
CA GLN A 102 7.36 11.84 -4.67
C GLN A 102 8.18 11.62 -3.41
N GLN A 103 9.13 10.68 -3.44
CA GLN A 103 10.04 10.47 -2.32
C GLN A 103 11.02 11.66 -2.19
N VAL A 104 11.12 12.21 -0.98
CA VAL A 104 12.06 13.28 -0.64
C VAL A 104 13.31 12.67 -0.03
N CYS A 105 14.47 12.99 -0.60
CA CYS A 105 15.76 12.46 -0.18
C CYS A 105 16.76 13.56 0.17
N ILE A 106 17.65 13.24 1.11
CA ILE A 106 18.77 14.12 1.47
C ILE A 106 19.73 14.27 0.28
N LYS A 107 19.83 15.48 -0.29
CA LYS A 107 20.71 15.75 -1.45
C LYS A 107 22.20 15.66 -1.13
N ARG A 108 22.59 16.04 0.08
CA ARG A 108 23.98 16.05 0.57
C ARG A 108 24.02 15.52 1.99
N THR A 109 25.02 14.71 2.33
CA THR A 109 25.16 14.18 3.69
C THR A 109 25.16 15.32 4.71
N ILE A 110 24.29 15.24 5.72
CA ILE A 110 24.19 16.21 6.81
C ILE A 110 24.45 15.51 8.15
N THR A 111 24.85 16.29 9.14
CA THR A 111 25.03 15.83 10.52
C THR A 111 24.22 16.73 11.44
N VAL A 112 23.28 16.15 12.18
CA VAL A 112 22.46 16.85 13.17
C VAL A 112 23.05 16.57 14.55
N PRO A 113 23.55 17.59 15.28
CA PRO A 113 24.09 17.42 16.63
C PRO A 113 23.06 16.86 17.61
N PRO A 114 23.50 16.25 18.73
CA PRO A 114 22.59 15.85 19.82
C PRO A 114 21.72 17.00 20.32
N ASN A 115 20.47 16.70 20.71
CA ASN A 115 19.53 17.66 21.29
C ASN A 115 19.42 18.97 20.50
N SER A 116 19.41 18.89 19.18
CA SER A 116 19.40 20.06 18.30
C SER A 116 18.47 19.88 17.12
N GLU A 117 18.03 20.99 16.56
CA GLU A 117 17.25 21.04 15.33
C GLU A 117 18.08 21.59 14.17
N MET A 118 17.78 21.10 12.97
CA MET A 118 18.34 21.59 11.71
C MET A 118 17.22 21.82 10.71
N THR A 119 17.12 23.03 10.18
CA THR A 119 16.23 23.34 9.06
C THR A 119 16.94 23.09 7.74
N VAL A 120 16.31 22.27 6.89
CA VAL A 120 16.75 22.01 5.52
C VAL A 120 15.69 22.49 4.54
N THR A 121 16.10 22.86 3.32
CA THR A 121 15.16 23.27 2.28
C THR A 121 14.84 22.09 1.38
N ILE A 122 13.56 21.71 1.31
CA ILE A 122 13.03 20.79 0.31
C ILE A 122 12.97 21.53 -1.02
N LYS A 123 13.38 20.88 -2.10
CA LYS A 123 13.12 21.36 -3.47
C LYS A 123 12.25 20.36 -4.19
N THR A 124 11.17 20.83 -4.80
CA THR A 124 10.20 20.02 -5.54
C THR A 124 10.18 20.43 -7.00
N ASN A 125 9.69 19.55 -7.87
CA ASN A 125 9.42 19.88 -9.27
C ASN A 125 7.97 20.37 -9.47
N LYS A 126 7.22 20.62 -8.38
CA LYS A 126 5.85 21.13 -8.45
C LYS A 126 5.86 22.58 -8.92
N SER A 127 4.81 22.99 -9.64
CA SER A 127 4.66 24.38 -10.09
C SER A 127 4.46 25.31 -8.89
N THR A 128 4.72 26.61 -9.05
CA THR A 128 4.67 27.61 -7.96
C THR A 128 3.31 27.65 -7.23
N ASP A 129 2.23 27.30 -7.93
CA ASP A 129 0.87 27.36 -7.38
C ASP A 129 0.38 26.04 -6.79
N GLN A 130 1.13 24.95 -6.93
CA GLN A 130 0.75 23.65 -6.40
C GLN A 130 1.11 23.54 -4.91
N GLU A 131 0.10 23.15 -4.12
CA GLU A 131 0.25 22.79 -2.72
C GLU A 131 0.65 21.34 -2.59
N PHE A 132 1.29 21.02 -1.48
CA PHE A 132 1.73 19.67 -1.18
C PHE A 132 1.87 19.42 0.31
N ILE A 133 1.73 18.16 0.69
CA ILE A 133 1.96 17.71 2.06
C ILE A 133 3.18 16.81 2.05
N LEU A 134 4.17 17.12 2.89
CA LEU A 134 5.25 16.20 3.19
C LEU A 134 4.89 15.37 4.41
N GLU A 135 4.82 14.06 4.21
CA GLU A 135 4.70 13.05 5.24
C GLU A 135 6.08 12.47 5.59
N PRO A 136 6.56 12.65 6.83
CA PRO A 136 7.82 12.11 7.30
C PRO A 136 7.94 10.59 7.20
N CYS A 137 9.12 10.11 6.82
CA CYS A 137 9.50 8.71 6.97
C CYS A 137 10.15 8.48 8.34
N PRO A 138 9.85 7.36 9.02
CA PRO A 138 10.63 6.93 10.17
C PRO A 138 12.10 6.68 9.77
N LEU A 139 13.03 7.43 10.36
CA LEU A 139 14.47 7.30 10.07
C LEU A 139 15.17 6.39 11.07
N THR A 140 15.19 6.83 12.34
CA THR A 140 15.74 6.11 13.50
C THR A 140 14.99 6.58 14.74
N SER A 141 15.09 5.85 15.85
CA SER A 141 14.36 6.17 17.10
C SER A 141 14.65 7.56 17.68
N CYS A 142 15.71 8.24 17.24
CA CYS A 142 16.13 9.53 17.77
C CYS A 142 16.14 10.67 16.72
N VAL A 143 15.43 10.49 15.60
CA VAL A 143 15.28 11.55 14.58
C VAL A 143 13.81 11.78 14.34
N LEU A 144 13.37 12.99 14.61
CA LEU A 144 12.03 13.45 14.28
C LEU A 144 12.11 14.40 13.09
N VAL A 145 11.20 14.23 12.15
CA VAL A 145 11.08 15.10 10.97
C VAL A 145 9.68 15.69 11.01
N SER A 146 9.57 17.01 10.84
CA SER A 146 8.28 17.70 10.90
C SER A 146 7.41 17.37 9.68
N HIS A 147 6.10 17.22 9.88
CA HIS A 147 5.15 17.35 8.78
C HIS A 147 5.21 18.78 8.23
N VAL A 148 5.09 18.91 6.91
CA VAL A 148 5.17 20.22 6.25
C VAL A 148 4.06 20.33 5.23
N VAL A 149 3.29 21.42 5.32
CA VAL A 149 2.40 21.86 4.23
C VAL A 149 3.17 22.92 3.44
N GLY A 150 3.49 22.60 2.20
CA GLY A 150 4.27 23.46 1.32
C GLY A 150 3.46 23.96 0.13
N LYS A 151 3.93 25.06 -0.46
CA LYS A 151 3.42 25.58 -1.73
C LYS A 151 4.59 25.95 -2.63
N GLY A 152 4.50 25.58 -3.90
CA GLY A 152 5.51 25.86 -4.90
C GLY A 152 6.69 24.90 -4.90
N ASN A 153 7.86 25.41 -5.33
CA ASN A 153 9.03 24.58 -5.62
C ASN A 153 10.01 24.41 -4.44
N SER A 154 9.74 25.05 -3.29
CA SER A 154 10.68 25.08 -2.16
C SER A 154 9.96 25.32 -0.84
N CYS A 155 10.29 24.54 0.19
CA CYS A 155 9.72 24.69 1.52
C CYS A 155 10.74 24.29 2.61
N PRO A 156 10.79 24.96 3.78
CA PRO A 156 11.63 24.52 4.89
C PRO A 156 11.09 23.24 5.54
N LEU A 157 12.00 22.38 6.00
CA LEU A 157 11.74 21.15 6.74
C LEU A 157 12.64 21.12 7.96
N THR A 158 12.07 20.83 9.13
CA THR A 158 12.84 20.72 10.38
C THR A 158 13.14 19.27 10.68
N ILE A 159 14.41 18.99 10.98
CA ILE A 159 14.90 17.70 11.45
C ILE A 159 15.41 17.92 12.87
N LEU A 160 14.79 17.24 13.84
CA LEU A 160 15.19 17.25 15.24
C LEU A 160 15.93 15.96 15.57
N ASN A 161 17.07 16.09 16.24
CA ASN A 161 17.76 14.99 16.89
C ASN A 161 17.53 15.11 18.40
N ASP A 162 16.63 14.28 18.93
CA ASP A 162 16.33 14.17 20.36
C ASP A 162 17.25 13.17 21.08
N GLY A 163 18.22 12.59 20.35
CA GLY A 163 19.22 11.70 20.88
C GLY A 163 20.41 12.43 21.52
N ASN A 164 21.23 11.66 22.24
CA ASN A 164 22.46 12.13 22.89
C ASN A 164 23.73 11.97 22.01
N ARG A 165 23.58 11.62 20.73
CA ARG A 165 24.67 11.39 19.77
C ARG A 165 24.44 12.17 18.48
N HIS A 166 25.51 12.47 17.78
CA HIS A 166 25.42 13.04 16.44
C HIS A 166 24.77 12.04 15.48
N ILE A 167 23.84 12.51 14.66
CA ILE A 167 23.19 11.69 13.64
C ILE A 167 23.62 12.15 12.26
N ARG A 168 24.13 11.22 11.46
CA ARG A 168 24.60 11.48 10.11
C ARG A 168 23.62 10.92 9.09
N LEU A 169 22.84 11.78 8.46
CA LEU A 169 21.94 11.41 7.37
C LEU A 169 22.73 11.47 6.05
N LYS A 170 22.90 10.32 5.39
CA LYS A 170 23.70 10.22 4.17
C LYS A 170 22.94 10.80 2.98
N LYS A 171 23.69 11.21 1.95
CA LYS A 171 23.09 11.50 0.64
C LYS A 171 22.25 10.31 0.19
N GLY A 172 21.03 10.59 -0.28
CA GLY A 172 20.06 9.59 -0.73
C GLY A 172 19.20 8.99 0.38
N THR A 173 19.44 9.32 1.66
CA THR A 173 18.54 8.88 2.75
C THR A 173 17.14 9.48 2.54
N PRO A 174 16.08 8.65 2.48
CA PRO A 174 14.71 9.12 2.35
C PRO A 174 14.22 9.73 3.66
N ILE A 175 13.56 10.88 3.61
CA ILE A 175 13.09 11.62 4.79
C ILE A 175 11.58 11.81 4.82
N GLY A 176 10.90 11.54 3.71
CA GLY A 176 9.46 11.67 3.62
C GLY A 176 8.96 11.44 2.20
N TYR A 177 7.65 11.56 2.05
CA TYR A 177 6.95 11.52 0.78
C TYR A 177 6.14 12.79 0.61
N ILE A 178 6.04 13.27 -0.62
CA ILE A 178 5.17 14.39 -0.98
C ILE A 178 3.94 13.86 -1.69
N GLU A 179 2.78 14.28 -1.20
CA GLU A 179 1.47 14.13 -1.83
C GLU A 179 1.03 15.47 -2.47
#